data_AF-A0A6G3S3C3-F1
#
_entry.id   AF-A0A6G3S3C3-F1
#
_cell.length_a   1.000
_cell.length_b   1.000
_cell.length_c   1.000
_cell.angle_alpha   90.00
_cell.angle_beta   90.00
_cell.angle_gamma   90.00
#
_symmetry.space_group_name_H-M   'P 1'
#
loop_
_entity.id
_entity.type
_entity.pdbx_description
1 polymer ?
#
loop_
_entity_poly.entity_id
_entity_poly.type
_entity_poly.pdbx_seq_one_letter_code
_entity_poly.pdbx_strand_id
1 'polypeptide(L)' 'MLMLRAETIRALVSRYEELRARDGGATQELEDVSYTLCVSTGTRTVQDALHRAEEIQRRSLALTA' A
#
# COMPACT_ATOMS: atom_id res chain seq x y z
N MET A 1 16.84 2.41 -6.81
CA MET A 1 15.91 2.89 -5.78
C MET A 1 14.63 3.31 -6.47
N LEU A 2 13.53 2.59 -6.28
CA LEU A 2 12.25 2.91 -6.91
C LEU A 2 11.68 4.15 -6.22
N MET A 3 11.70 5.30 -6.90
CA MET A 3 10.98 6.48 -6.43
C MET A 3 9.49 6.17 -6.45
N LEU A 4 8.88 6.07 -5.29
CA LEU A 4 7.47 5.78 -5.17
C LEU A 4 6.68 7.06 -5.37
N ARG A 5 6.05 7.15 -6.54
CA ARG A 5 5.01 8.14 -6.75
C ARG A 5 3.83 7.77 -5.85
N ALA A 6 3.27 8.76 -5.14
CA ALA A 6 2.16 8.54 -4.21
C ALA A 6 0.93 7.89 -4.87
N GLU A 7 0.76 8.09 -6.18
CA GLU A 7 -0.23 7.38 -7.00
C GLU A 7 -0.09 5.85 -6.96
N THR A 8 1.15 5.32 -6.99
CA THR A 8 1.41 3.87 -6.96
C THR A 8 1.09 3.28 -5.60
N ILE A 9 1.48 3.99 -4.52
CA ILE A 9 1.13 3.58 -3.15
C ILE A 9 -0.39 3.55 -2.97
N ARG A 10 -1.10 4.57 -3.45
CA ARG A 10 -2.57 4.62 -3.39
C ARG A 10 -3.22 3.44 -4.12
N ALA A 11 -2.71 3.10 -5.32
CA ALA A 11 -3.22 1.97 -6.09
C ALA A 11 -2.99 0.63 -5.36
N LEU A 12 -1.82 0.44 -4.74
CA LEU A 12 -1.52 -0.77 -3.96
C LEU A 12 -2.41 -0.90 -2.72
N VAL A 13 -2.66 0.20 -1.98
CA VAL A 13 -3.57 0.20 -0.83
C VAL A 13 -4.98 -0.17 -1.26
N SER A 14 -5.50 0.45 -2.32
CA SER A 14 -6.83 0.13 -2.86
C SER A 14 -6.94 -1.35 -3.23
N ARG A 15 -5.92 -1.90 -3.91
CA ARG A 15 -5.89 -3.32 -4.31
C ARG A 15 -5.86 -4.25 -3.09
N TYR A 16 -5.08 -3.91 -2.06
CA TYR A 16 -5.02 -4.65 -0.82
C TYR A 16 -6.39 -4.71 -0.13
N GLU A 17 -7.09 -3.60 -0.03
CA GLU A 17 -8.41 -3.53 0.61
C GLU A 17 -9.47 -4.33 -0.16
N GLU A 18 -9.49 -4.22 -1.49
CA GLU A 18 -10.37 -5.03 -2.35
C GLU A 18 -10.13 -6.53 -2.17
N LEU A 19 -8.86 -6.94 -2.06
CA LEU A 19 -8.49 -8.35 -1.90
C LEU A 19 -8.83 -8.86 -0.50
N ARG A 20 -8.59 -8.04 0.52
CA ARG A 20 -8.91 -8.36 1.91
C ARG A 20 -10.42 -8.51 2.12
N ALA A 21 -11.23 -7.78 1.36
CA ALA A 21 -12.69 -7.85 1.42
C ALA A 21 -13.27 -9.08 0.68
N ARG A 22 -12.48 -9.81 -0.12
CA ARG A 22 -12.94 -11.01 -0.82
C ARG A 22 -12.86 -12.21 0.11
N ASP A 23 -13.99 -12.88 0.31
CA ASP A 23 -14.05 -14.14 1.06
C ASP A 23 -13.47 -15.31 0.23
N GLY A 24 -12.54 -16.07 0.83
CA GLY A 24 -12.26 -17.45 0.43
C GLY A 24 -11.37 -17.77 -0.77
N GLY A 25 -10.61 -16.85 -1.40
CA GLY A 25 -9.87 -17.25 -2.60
C GLY A 25 -8.65 -16.47 -3.09
N ALA A 26 -8.33 -15.30 -2.54
CA ALA A 26 -7.24 -14.46 -3.07
C ALA A 26 -6.05 -14.33 -2.11
N THR A 27 -5.75 -15.36 -1.30
CA THR A 27 -4.69 -15.30 -0.27
C THR A 27 -3.31 -15.00 -0.86
N GLN A 28 -2.94 -15.67 -1.96
CA GLN A 28 -1.65 -15.44 -2.61
C GLN A 28 -1.53 -14.02 -3.17
N GLU A 29 -2.59 -13.54 -3.83
CA GLU A 29 -2.60 -12.19 -4.39
C GLU A 29 -2.58 -11.12 -3.29
N LEU A 30 -3.28 -11.38 -2.18
CA LEU A 30 -3.23 -10.53 -0.99
C LEU A 30 -1.83 -10.52 -0.36
N GLU A 31 -1.15 -11.67 -0.29
CA GLU A 31 0.23 -11.77 0.19
C GLU A 31 1.20 -11.02 -0.72
N ASP A 32 1.08 -11.17 -2.04
CA ASP A 32 1.94 -10.48 -3.02
C ASP A 32 1.78 -8.96 -2.94
N VAL A 33 0.54 -8.48 -2.83
CA VAL A 33 0.26 -7.06 -2.64
C VAL A 33 0.77 -6.58 -1.28
N SER A 34 0.59 -7.36 -0.22
CA SER A 34 1.12 -7.04 1.11
C SER A 34 2.64 -6.92 1.09
N TYR A 35 3.34 -7.87 0.47
CA TYR A 35 4.79 -7.87 0.30
C TYR A 35 5.27 -6.65 -0.49
N THR A 36 4.60 -6.37 -1.61
CA THR A 36 4.91 -5.21 -2.46
C THR A 36 4.71 -3.91 -1.69
N LEU A 37 3.64 -3.82 -0.88
CA LEU A 37 3.39 -2.67 -0.01
C LEU A 37 4.55 -2.48 0.96
N CYS A 38 4.94 -3.54 1.69
CA CYS A 38 6.05 -3.52 2.65
C CYS A 38 7.38 -3.09 2.02
N VAL A 39 7.76 -3.69 0.89
CA VAL A 39 9.00 -3.34 0.17
C VAL A 39 8.96 -1.90 -0.31
N SER A 40 7.82 -1.45 -0.84
CA SER A 40 7.63 -0.09 -1.30
C SER A 40 7.74 0.90 -0.13
N THR A 41 7.07 0.64 0.99
CA THR A 41 7.08 1.57 2.13
C THR A 41 8.31 1.44 3.01
N GLY A 42 9.20 0.47 2.76
CA GLY A 42 10.38 0.19 3.57
C GLY A 42 10.02 -0.32 4.97
N THR A 43 8.94 -1.09 5.09
CA THR A 43 8.41 -1.60 6.36
C THR A 43 8.46 -3.14 6.43
N ARG A 44 8.22 -3.70 7.62
CA ARG A 44 8.32 -5.14 7.87
C ARG A 44 6.97 -5.86 7.94
N THR A 45 5.89 -5.10 8.16
CA THR A 45 4.53 -5.63 8.26
C THR A 45 3.57 -4.83 7.39
N VAL A 46 2.47 -5.46 6.99
CA VAL A 46 1.45 -4.80 6.17
C VAL A 46 0.75 -3.68 6.94
N GLN A 47 0.58 -3.81 8.26
CA GLN A 47 0.03 -2.73 9.09
C GLN A 47 0.95 -1.50 9.10
N ASP A 48 2.25 -1.70 9.30
CA ASP A 48 3.24 -0.60 9.22
C ASP A 48 3.24 0.03 7.83
N ALA A 49 3.13 -0.81 6.79
CA ALA A 49 3.05 -0.35 5.40
C ALA A 49 1.83 0.54 5.16
N LEU A 50 0.65 0.15 5.67
CA LEU A 50 -0.58 0.94 5.56
C LEU A 50 -0.47 2.29 6.30
N HIS A 51 0.06 2.29 7.53
CA HIS A 51 0.30 3.53 8.27
C HIS A 51 1.24 4.47 7.50
N ARG A 52 2.35 3.93 6.97
CA ARG A 52 3.30 4.70 6.17
C ARG A 52 2.68 5.23 4.88
N ALA A 53 1.85 4.42 4.21
CA ALA A 53 1.13 4.81 3.01
C ALA A 53 0.18 6.00 3.27
N GLU A 54 -0.50 6.01 4.42
CA GLU A 54 -1.34 7.12 4.86
C GLU A 54 -0.54 8.42 5.03
N GLU A 55 0.64 8.35 5.66
CA GLU A 55 1.53 9.51 5.81
C GLU A 55 2.02 10.06 4.48
N ILE A 56 2.37 9.17 3.53
CA ILE A 56 2.82 9.55 2.19
C ILE A 56 1.69 10.32 1.49
N GLN A 57 0.45 9.80 1.53
CA GLN A 57 -0.71 10.43 0.90
C GLN A 57 -1.02 11.79 1.51
N ARG A 58 -0.99 11.89 2.85
CA ARG A 58 -1.21 13.16 3.57
C ARG A 58 -0.20 14.23 3.17
N ARG A 59 1.07 13.86 3.02
CA ARG A 59 2.14 14.77 2.55
C ARG A 59 1.94 15.20 1.10
N SER A 60 1.49 14.30 0.24
CA SER A 60 1.19 14.65 -1.16
C SER A 60 0.03 15.63 -1.28
N LEU A 61 -1.03 15.46 -0.49
CA LEU A 61 -2.16 16.39 -0.45
C LEU A 61 -1.74 17.80 -0.02
N ALA A 62 -0.81 17.90 0.95
CA ALA A 62 -0.25 19.17 1.41
C ALA A 62 0.67 19.87 0.39
N LEU A 63 1.15 19.15 -0.63
CA LEU A 63 1.99 19.70 -1.71
C LEU A 63 1.16 20.19 -2.92
N THR A 64 -0.12 19.78 -2.99
CA THR A 64 -1.06 20.15 -4.05
C THR A 64 -2.07 21.23 -3.66
N ALA A 65 -2.09 21.64 -2.38
CA ALA A 65 -2.97 22.68 -1.82
C ALA A 65 -2.20 23.99 -1.62
#